data_AF-A0A0C1M3L9-F1
#
_entry.id   AF-A0A0C1M3L9-F1
#
_cell.length_a   1.000
_cell.length_b   1.000
_cell.length_c   1.000
_cell.angle_alpha   90.00
_cell.angle_beta   90.00
_cell.angle_gamma   90.00
#
_symmetry.space_group_name_H-M   'P 1'
#
loop_
_entity.id
_entity.type
_entity.pdbx_description
1 polymer ?
#
loop_
_entity_poly.entity_id
_entity_poly.type
_entity_poly.pdbx_seq_one_letter_code
_entity_poly.pdbx_strand_id
1 'polypeptide(L)' 'MKINVGDKVSYEDTYAAGIKMVSAGVGKVVELKPDVYGKSNKQIAVIKQRGHDPFEMFTNGLEVVDR' A
#
# COMPACT_ATOMS: atom_id res chain seq x y z
N MET A 1 -8.19 -6.59 9.86
CA MET A 1 -6.92 -6.36 10.60
C MET A 1 -6.48 -4.91 10.41
N LYS A 2 -5.87 -4.28 11.40
CA LYS A 2 -5.33 -2.90 11.27
C LYS A 2 -3.87 -2.98 10.81
N ILE A 3 -3.52 -2.25 9.75
CA ILE A 3 -2.16 -2.13 9.22
C ILE A 3 -1.42 -1.04 9.99
N ASN A 4 -0.16 -1.29 10.34
CA ASN A 4 0.71 -0.36 11.05
C ASN A 4 2.00 -0.09 10.24
N VAL A 5 2.69 0.99 10.60
CA VAL A 5 4.04 1.26 10.11
C VAL A 5 4.97 0.17 10.64
N GLY A 6 5.77 -0.41 9.75
CA GLY A 6 6.62 -1.55 10.07
C GLY A 6 6.11 -2.87 9.49
N ASP A 7 4.80 -3.01 9.32
CA ASP A 7 4.18 -4.24 8.83
C ASP A 7 4.69 -4.57 7.42
N LYS A 8 4.90 -5.87 7.17
CA LYS A 8 5.13 -6.41 5.85
C LYS A 8 3.80 -6.78 5.24
N VAL A 9 3.50 -6.24 4.06
CA VAL A 9 2.21 -6.37 3.40
C VAL A 9 2.35 -6.91 1.98
N SER A 10 1.41 -7.76 1.57
CA SER A 10 1.23 -8.18 0.18
C SER A 10 0.16 -7.33 -0.50
N TYR A 11 0.32 -7.14 -1.80
CA TYR A 11 -0.59 -6.39 -2.66
C TYR A 11 -0.65 -7.03 -4.04
N GLU A 12 -1.79 -6.87 -4.70
CA GLU A 12 -2.03 -7.35 -6.06
C GLU A 12 -1.54 -6.35 -7.13
N ASP A 13 -1.58 -6.77 -8.40
CA ASP A 13 -1.28 -5.88 -9.51
C ASP A 13 -2.19 -4.66 -9.49
N THR A 14 -1.59 -3.47 -9.50
CA THR A 14 -2.33 -2.22 -9.53
C THR A 14 -2.25 -1.61 -10.91
N TYR A 15 -3.42 -1.26 -11.46
CA TYR A 15 -3.56 -0.67 -12.79
C TYR A 15 -4.14 0.73 -12.66
N ALA A 16 -3.66 1.66 -13.48
CA ALA A 16 -4.29 2.97 -13.67
C ALA A 16 -4.46 3.23 -15.18
N ALA A 17 -5.68 3.59 -15.57
CA ALA A 17 -6.07 3.76 -16.98
C ALA A 17 -5.71 2.55 -17.88
N GLY A 18 -5.79 1.33 -17.34
CA GLY A 18 -5.44 0.09 -18.06
C GLY A 18 -3.94 -0.22 -18.13
N ILE A 19 -3.08 0.65 -17.61
CA ILE A 19 -1.63 0.45 -17.55
C ILE A 19 -1.25 -0.11 -16.18
N LYS A 20 -0.48 -1.20 -16.14
CA LYS A 20 0.07 -1.75 -14.89
C LYS A 20 1.07 -0.75 -14.30
N MET A 21 0.74 -0.20 -13.14
CA MET A 21 1.56 0.76 -12.41
C MET A 21 2.49 0.06 -11.41
N VAL A 22 1.95 -0.92 -10.69
CA VAL A 22 2.67 -1.69 -9.67
C VAL A 22 2.38 -3.16 -9.90
N SER A 23 3.44 -3.97 -9.94
CA SER A 23 3.30 -5.43 -10.03
C SER A 23 3.00 -6.02 -8.65
N ALA A 24 2.17 -7.05 -8.60
CA ALA A 24 1.89 -7.78 -7.36
C ALA A 24 3.18 -8.17 -6.64
N GLY A 25 3.19 -8.05 -5.31
CA GLY A 25 4.39 -8.26 -4.55
C GLY A 25 4.23 -8.08 -3.06
N VAL A 26 5.38 -8.00 -2.37
CA VAL A 26 5.46 -7.81 -0.93
C VAL A 26 6.36 -6.61 -0.64
N GLY A 27 5.88 -5.71 0.21
CA GLY A 27 6.59 -4.51 0.62
C GLY A 27 6.46 -4.25 2.11
N LYS A 28 7.17 -3.24 2.60
CA LYS A 28 7.08 -2.80 4.00
C LYS A 28 6.34 -1.47 4.06
N VAL A 29 5.40 -1.35 4.99
CA VAL A 29 4.73 -0.09 5.27
C VAL A 29 5.71 0.84 5.98
N VAL A 30 6.03 1.97 5.35
CA VAL A 30 6.96 2.96 5.90
C VAL A 30 6.25 4.18 6.46
N GLU A 31 5.01 4.45 6.04
CA GLU A 31 4.20 5.56 6.52
C GLU A 31 2.70 5.28 6.34
N LEU A 32 1.86 5.89 7.18
CA LEU A 32 0.41 5.87 7.07
C LEU A 32 -0.11 7.31 7.05
N LYS A 33 -0.86 7.65 6.01
CA LYS A 33 -1.48 8.96 5.80
C LYS A 33 -3.00 8.85 5.87
N PRO A 34 -3.70 9.90 6.30
CA PRO A 34 -5.15 9.99 6.10
C PRO A 34 -5.48 10.10 4.60
N ASP A 35 -6.65 9.59 4.19
CA ASP A 35 -7.19 9.82 2.85
C ASP A 35 -7.40 11.33 2.60
N VAL A 36 -6.53 11.94 1.82
CA VAL A 36 -6.61 13.37 1.45
C VAL A 36 -7.69 13.66 0.42
N TYR A 37 -8.29 12.63 -0.19
CA TYR A 37 -9.34 12.78 -1.20
C TYR A 37 -10.75 12.92 -0.59
N GLY A 38 -10.87 12.89 0.73
CA GLY A 38 -12.08 13.30 1.46
C GLY A 38 -13.31 12.43 1.21
N LYS A 39 -13.14 11.23 0.62
CA LYS A 39 -14.27 10.35 0.27
C LYS A 39 -14.47 9.22 1.27
N SER A 40 -13.56 9.00 2.22
CA SER A 40 -13.74 8.00 3.29
C SER A 40 -12.77 8.21 4.47
N ASN A 41 -13.09 7.67 5.66
CA ASN A 41 -12.15 7.49 6.78
C ASN A 41 -11.05 6.44 6.50
N LYS A 42 -10.62 6.32 5.24
CA LYS A 42 -9.62 5.34 4.81
C LYS A 42 -8.22 5.88 5.07
N GLN A 43 -7.27 4.96 5.23
CA GLN A 43 -5.85 5.29 5.36
C GLN A 43 -5.12 4.88 4.09
N ILE A 44 -4.12 5.67 3.72
CA ILE A 44 -3.20 5.41 2.63
C ILE A 44 -1.89 4.97 3.28
N ALA A 45 -1.38 3.80 2.88
CA ALA A 45 -0.06 3.34 3.27
C ALA A 45 0.96 3.71 2.19
N VAL A 46 2.12 4.19 2.63
CA VAL A 46 3.31 4.29 1.78
C VAL A 46 4.08 2.98 1.91
N ILE A 47 4.28 2.30 0.79
CA ILE A 47 4.87 0.97 0.74
C ILE A 47 6.23 1.07 0.06
N LYS A 48 7.25 0.53 0.71
CA LYS A 48 8.59 0.41 0.15
C LYS A 48 8.89 -1.05 -0.21
N GLN A 49 9.12 -1.28 -1.50
CA GLN A 49 9.65 -2.54 -2.01
C GLN A 49 11.17 -2.43 -2.19
N ARG A 50 11.88 -3.55 -2.09
CA ARG A 50 13.32 -3.58 -2.35
C ARG A 50 13.57 -3.30 -3.84
N GLY A 51 14.36 -2.27 -4.14
CA GLY A 51 14.75 -1.93 -5.52
C GLY A 51 13.75 -1.07 -6.29
N HIS A 52 12.66 -0.62 -5.65
CA HIS A 52 11.69 0.28 -6.25
C HIS A 52 11.46 1.49 -5.34
N ASP A 53 11.09 2.61 -5.95
CA ASP A 53 10.66 3.78 -5.20
C ASP A 53 9.39 3.48 -4.41
N PRO A 54 9.21 4.12 -3.23
CA PRO A 54 7.99 3.95 -2.46
C PRO A 54 6.76 4.42 -3.25
N PHE A 55 5.64 3.73 -3.07
CA PHE A 55 4.37 4.09 -3.68
C PHE A 55 3.24 4.09 -2.66
N GLU A 56 2.16 4.79 -2.99
CA GLU A 56 0.99 4.97 -2.14
C GLU A 56 -0.12 3.98 -2.52
N MET A 57 -0.72 3.32 -1.53
CA MET A 57 -1.84 2.41 -1.73
C MET A 57 -2.81 2.46 -0.56
N PHE A 58 -4.10 2.31 -0.83
CA PHE A 58 -5.10 2.24 0.24
C PHE A 58 -4.90 0.97 1.08
N THR A 59 -5.05 1.09 2.40
CA THR A 59 -4.86 -0.04 3.33
C THR A 59 -5.84 -1.19 3.14
N ASN A 60 -6.93 -0.99 2.39
CA ASN A 60 -7.88 -2.05 2.06
C ASN A 60 -7.40 -2.98 0.93
N GLY A 61 -6.45 -2.55 0.11
CA GLY A 61 -5.85 -3.36 -0.95
C GLY A 61 -4.61 -4.12 -0.50
N LEU A 62 -4.39 -4.20 0.82
CA LEU A 62 -3.19 -4.75 1.44
C LEU A 62 -3.57 -5.87 2.41
N GLU A 63 -2.74 -6.91 2.42
CA GLU A 63 -2.83 -7.99 3.39
C GLU A 63 -1.54 -8.06 4.22
N VAL A 64 -1.67 -8.15 5.55
CA VAL A 64 -0.50 -8.24 6.44
C VAL A 64 0.06 -9.65 6.40
N VAL A 65 1.32 -9.78 5.99
CA VAL A 65 2.05 -11.05 5.90
C VAL A 65 2.93 -11.28 7.12
N ASP A 66 3.48 -10.20 7.69
CA ASP A 66 4.37 -10.21 8.86
C ASP A 66 4.27 -8.86 9.60
N ARG A 67 4.45 -8.85 10.93
CA ARG A 67 4.34 -7.66 11.78
C ARG A 67 5.67 -7.28 12.42
#